data_AF-A0AAP8T2H0-F1
#
_entry.id   AF-A0AAP8T2H0-F1
#
_cell.length_a   1.000
_cell.length_b   1.000
_cell.length_c   1.000
_cell.angle_alpha   90.00
_cell.angle_beta   90.00
_cell.angle_gamma   90.00
#
_symmetry.space_group_name_H-M   'P 1'
#
loop_
_entity.id
_entity.type
_entity.pdbx_description
1 polymer ?
#
loop_
_entity_poly.entity_id
_entity_poly.type
_entity_poly.pdbx_seq_one_letter_code
_entity_poly.pdbx_strand_id
1 'polypeptide(L)'
;SIAHGYWRNPEATAKTFVQHAGRTWLRTGDLGFLRDGELFITGRLKDMLIVRGHNLYPQDIEQTIEREVEVVRKGRVAAFAVNLEGQEGIGIAAEISRSVQK
;
A
#
# COMPACT_ATOMS: atom_id res chain seq x y z
N SER A 1 -6.05 19.43 9.57
CA SER A 1 -6.77 20.28 8.60
C SER A 1 -6.76 19.59 7.24
N ILE A 2 -7.61 20.02 6.28
CA ILE A 2 -7.60 19.52 4.90
C ILE A 2 -7.34 20.69 3.94
N ALA A 3 -6.73 20.40 2.80
CA ALA A 3 -6.47 21.40 1.76
C ALA A 3 -7.75 21.78 0.99
N HIS A 4 -7.70 22.88 0.24
CA HIS A 4 -8.80 23.32 -0.63
C HIS A 4 -8.98 22.43 -1.88
N GLY A 5 -7.94 21.72 -2.30
CA GLY A 5 -7.96 20.91 -3.51
C GLY A 5 -6.61 20.83 -4.20
N TYR A 6 -6.62 20.27 -5.40
CA TYR A 6 -5.47 20.23 -6.30
C TYR A 6 -5.42 21.45 -7.21
N TRP A 7 -4.21 21.98 -7.39
CA TRP A 7 -3.98 23.14 -8.25
C TRP A 7 -4.40 22.87 -9.69
N ARG A 8 -5.28 23.72 -10.24
CA ARG A 8 -5.79 23.65 -11.63
C ARG A 8 -6.34 22.27 -12.03
N ASN A 9 -6.80 21.47 -11.07
CA ASN A 9 -7.35 20.15 -11.33
C ASN A 9 -8.68 19.95 -10.56
N PRO A 10 -9.78 20.56 -11.05
CA PRO A 10 -11.08 20.49 -10.38
C PRO A 10 -11.64 19.06 -10.35
N GLU A 11 -11.35 18.23 -11.36
CA GLU A 11 -11.81 16.85 -11.41
C GLU A 11 -11.17 15.98 -10.33
N ALA A 12 -9.83 16.02 -10.19
CA ALA A 12 -9.15 15.30 -9.12
C ALA A 12 -9.56 15.81 -7.74
N THR A 13 -9.83 17.13 -7.63
CA THR A 13 -10.31 17.75 -6.39
C THR A 13 -11.66 17.19 -5.99
N ALA A 14 -12.64 17.19 -6.89
CA ALA A 14 -13.98 16.66 -6.62
C ALA A 14 -13.97 15.15 -6.29
N LYS A 15 -13.06 14.38 -6.90
CA LYS A 15 -12.91 12.94 -6.61
C LYS A 15 -12.32 12.66 -5.22
N THR A 16 -11.46 13.56 -4.72
CA THR A 16 -10.64 13.34 -3.50
C THR A 16 -11.21 14.04 -2.27
N PHE A 17 -11.74 15.25 -2.44
CA PHE A 17 -12.33 16.08 -1.40
C PHE A 17 -13.86 16.05 -1.57
N VAL A 18 -14.54 15.20 -0.80
CA VAL A 18 -15.95 14.87 -0.99
C VAL A 18 -16.83 15.50 0.09
N GLN A 19 -18.06 15.87 -0.26
CA GLN A 19 -19.04 16.31 0.72
C GLN A 19 -19.74 15.11 1.35
N HIS A 20 -19.73 15.03 2.68
CA HIS A 20 -20.44 14.01 3.43
C HIS A 20 -20.89 14.56 4.79
N ALA A 21 -22.16 14.35 5.13
CA ALA A 21 -22.78 14.85 6.37
C ALA A 21 -22.54 16.37 6.62
N GLY A 22 -22.67 17.18 5.57
CA GLY A 22 -22.51 18.64 5.64
C GLY A 22 -21.07 19.13 5.84
N ARG A 23 -20.07 18.25 5.68
CA ARG A 23 -18.65 18.59 5.80
C ARG A 23 -17.85 18.05 4.62
N THR A 24 -16.72 18.70 4.33
CA THR A 24 -15.74 18.18 3.37
C THR A 24 -14.86 17.12 4.04
N TRP A 25 -14.72 15.96 3.40
CA TRP A 25 -13.88 14.85 3.82
C TRP A 25 -12.79 14.55 2.78
N LEU A 26 -11.63 14.13 3.26
CA LEU A 26 -10.51 13.69 2.41
C LEU A 26 -10.55 12.16 2.25
N ARG A 27 -10.63 11.68 1.01
CA ARG A 27 -10.40 10.27 0.68
C ARG A 27 -8.90 10.02 0.59
N THR A 28 -8.28 9.61 1.68
CA THR A 28 -6.81 9.39 1.74
C THR A 28 -6.36 8.24 0.84
N GLY A 29 -7.24 7.26 0.64
CA GLY A 29 -6.92 6.01 -0.04
C GLY A 29 -6.27 4.99 0.89
N ASP A 30 -6.14 5.28 2.18
CA ASP A 30 -5.66 4.32 3.18
C ASP A 30 -6.81 3.42 3.64
N LEU A 31 -6.47 2.17 3.93
CA LEU A 31 -7.38 1.17 4.49
C LEU A 31 -7.16 1.09 5.99
N GLY A 32 -8.24 0.92 6.73
CA GLY A 32 -8.17 0.78 8.17
C GLY A 32 -9.53 0.58 8.80
N PHE A 33 -9.53 0.39 10.11
CA PHE A 33 -10.73 0.23 10.92
C PHE A 33 -10.59 0.95 12.26
N LEU A 34 -11.73 1.26 12.86
CA LEU A 34 -11.80 1.80 14.21
C LEU A 34 -12.04 0.67 15.20
N ARG A 35 -11.27 0.66 16.29
CA ARG A 35 -11.46 -0.27 17.40
C ARG A 35 -11.18 0.47 18.70
N ASP A 36 -12.12 0.40 19.63
CA ASP A 36 -11.99 1.00 20.97
C ASP A 36 -11.64 2.51 20.94
N GLY A 37 -12.13 3.23 19.92
CA GLY A 37 -11.87 4.66 19.72
C GLY A 37 -10.56 4.99 19.00
N GLU A 38 -9.76 3.98 18.65
CA GLU A 38 -8.47 4.14 17.98
C GLU A 38 -8.54 3.69 16.51
N LEU A 39 -7.73 4.33 15.67
CA LEU A 39 -7.63 4.06 14.24
C LEU A 39 -6.45 3.12 13.95
N PHE A 40 -6.75 1.98 13.34
CA PHE A 40 -5.77 1.00 12.88
C PHE A 40 -5.66 1.05 11.36
N ILE A 41 -4.49 1.41 10.84
CA ILE A 41 -4.21 1.43 9.40
C ILE A 41 -3.71 0.05 8.98
N THR A 42 -4.31 -0.53 7.94
CA THR A 42 -4.03 -1.89 7.47
C THR A 42 -3.44 -1.93 6.06
N GLY A 43 -3.28 -0.80 5.39
CA GLY A 43 -2.68 -0.73 4.06
C GLY A 43 -3.24 0.42 3.24
N ARG A 44 -3.13 0.32 1.91
CA ARG A 44 -3.60 1.33 0.98
C ARG A 44 -4.44 0.71 -0.13
N LEU A 45 -5.56 1.34 -0.46
CA LEU A 45 -6.51 0.89 -1.47
C LEU A 45 -5.86 0.67 -2.84
N LYS A 46 -4.86 1.49 -3.20
CA LYS A 46 -4.15 1.40 -4.48
C LYS A 46 -2.89 0.53 -4.46
N ASP A 47 -2.41 0.13 -3.28
CA ASP A 47 -1.19 -0.67 -3.17
C ASP A 47 -1.52 -2.18 -3.13
N MET A 48 -2.81 -2.56 -3.10
CA MET A 48 -3.25 -3.95 -3.20
C MET A 48 -2.85 -4.55 -4.55
N LEU A 49 -2.13 -5.68 -4.51
CA LEU A 49 -1.76 -6.45 -5.69
C LEU A 49 -2.92 -7.35 -6.06
N ILE A 50 -3.41 -7.23 -7.30
CA ILE A 50 -4.38 -8.17 -7.86
C ILE A 50 -3.60 -9.13 -8.74
N VAL A 51 -3.49 -10.39 -8.33
CA VAL A 51 -2.78 -11.41 -9.10
C VAL A 51 -3.66 -12.62 -9.22
N ARG A 52 -4.01 -12.98 -10.46
CA ARG A 52 -4.90 -14.14 -10.78
C ARG A 52 -6.24 -14.08 -10.02
N GLY A 53 -6.80 -12.88 -9.84
CA GLY A 53 -8.07 -12.68 -9.14
C GLY A 53 -7.98 -12.68 -7.62
N HIS A 54 -6.78 -12.75 -7.04
CA HIS A 54 -6.57 -12.64 -5.61
C HIS A 54 -6.08 -11.25 -5.22
N ASN A 55 -6.68 -10.71 -4.16
CA ASN A 55 -6.26 -9.48 -3.51
C ASN A 55 -5.17 -9.77 -2.48
N LEU A 56 -3.96 -9.34 -2.75
CA LEU A 56 -2.80 -9.54 -1.89
C LEU A 56 -2.26 -8.19 -1.41
N TYR A 57 -2.11 -8.03 -0.11
CA TYR A 57 -1.48 -6.84 0.46
C TYR A 57 0.05 -7.00 0.41
N PRO A 58 0.79 -6.03 -0.17
CA PRO A 58 2.26 -6.06 -0.15
C PRO A 58 2.84 -6.30 1.24
N GLN A 59 2.24 -5.69 2.26
CA GLN A 59 2.71 -5.76 3.65
C GLN A 59 2.68 -7.19 4.20
N ASP A 60 1.66 -7.97 3.87
CA ASP A 60 1.55 -9.37 4.29
C ASP A 60 2.64 -10.22 3.64
N ILE A 61 2.95 -9.94 2.37
CA ILE A 61 4.01 -10.61 1.61
C ILE A 61 5.38 -10.24 2.19
N GLU A 62 5.63 -8.95 2.39
CA GLU A 62 6.85 -8.41 3.01
C GLU A 62 7.09 -9.04 4.38
N GLN A 63 6.08 -9.02 5.25
CA GLN A 63 6.17 -9.60 6.60
C GLN A 63 6.41 -11.11 6.56
N THR A 64 5.79 -11.82 5.62
CA THR A 64 6.04 -13.26 5.44
C THR A 64 7.49 -13.51 5.03
N ILE A 65 8.02 -12.76 4.07
CA ILE A 65 9.42 -12.89 3.64
C ILE A 65 10.38 -12.57 4.80
N GLU A 66 10.13 -11.50 5.55
CA GLU A 66 10.95 -11.12 6.70
C GLU A 66 10.95 -12.16 7.82
N ARG A 67 9.87 -12.96 7.93
CA ARG A 67 9.76 -14.04 8.93
C ARG A 67 10.41 -15.33 8.47
N GLU A 68 10.22 -15.71 7.21
CA GLU A 68 10.58 -17.04 6.69
C GLU A 68 11.95 -17.07 5.98
N VAL A 69 12.48 -15.93 5.52
CA VAL A 69 13.73 -15.85 4.76
C VAL A 69 14.85 -15.25 5.62
N GLU A 70 15.64 -16.11 6.25
CA GLU A 70 16.63 -15.73 7.26
C GLU A 70 17.71 -14.74 6.77
N VAL A 71 18.06 -14.79 5.48
CA VAL A 71 19.12 -13.95 4.90
C VAL A 71 18.69 -12.50 4.64
N VAL A 72 17.38 -12.24 4.70
CA VAL A 72 16.77 -10.93 4.44
C VAL A 72 16.80 -10.09 5.70
N ARG A 73 17.13 -8.81 5.55
CA ARG A 73 17.06 -7.85 6.66
C ARG A 73 15.61 -7.45 6.93
N LYS A 74 15.19 -7.53 8.19
CA LYS A 74 13.89 -7.03 8.65
C LYS A 74 13.74 -5.54 8.36
N GLY A 75 12.55 -5.12 7.93
CA GLY A 75 12.25 -3.77 7.47
C GLY A 75 12.95 -3.36 6.17
N ARG A 76 13.43 -4.32 5.38
CA ARG A 76 14.15 -4.09 4.11
C ARG A 76 13.63 -4.98 2.98
N VAL A 77 12.32 -5.24 2.99
CA VAL A 77 11.59 -5.91 1.91
C VAL A 77 10.54 -4.96 1.35
N ALA A 78 10.39 -4.96 0.03
CA ALA A 78 9.30 -4.29 -0.65
C ALA A 78 8.67 -5.26 -1.67
N ALA A 79 7.36 -5.45 -1.58
CA ALA A 79 6.56 -6.16 -2.57
C ALA A 79 5.82 -5.15 -3.46
N PHE A 80 5.82 -5.39 -4.77
CA PHE A 80 5.21 -4.47 -5.73
C PHE A 80 4.66 -5.21 -6.95
N ALA A 81 3.72 -4.58 -7.64
CA ALA A 81 3.16 -5.14 -8.86
C ALA A 81 4.18 -5.05 -9.99
N VAL A 82 4.34 -6.14 -10.75
CA VAL A 82 5.09 -6.15 -12.01
C VAL A 82 4.17 -6.57 -13.13
N ASN A 83 4.37 -6.02 -14.32
CA ASN A 83 3.76 -6.49 -15.54
C ASN A 83 4.86 -7.00 -16.45
N LEU A 84 4.91 -8.30 -16.65
CA LEU A 84 5.88 -8.97 -17.52
C LEU A 84 5.11 -9.55 -18.71
N GLU A 85 5.37 -9.02 -19.90
CA GLU A 85 4.75 -9.48 -21.15
C GLU A 85 3.20 -9.52 -21.10
N GLY A 86 2.57 -8.54 -20.44
CA GLY A 86 1.13 -8.46 -20.31
C GLY A 86 0.55 -9.30 -19.16
N GLN A 87 1.38 -10.02 -18.42
CA GLN A 87 0.97 -10.78 -17.24
C GLN A 87 1.29 -10.01 -15.96
N GLU A 88 0.27 -9.79 -15.14
CA GLU A 88 0.45 -9.25 -13.79
C GLU A 88 1.11 -10.29 -12.87
N GLY A 89 2.10 -9.82 -12.11
CA GLY A 89 2.86 -10.61 -11.16
C GLY A 89 3.31 -9.79 -9.97
N ILE A 90 4.07 -10.44 -9.08
CA ILE A 90 4.60 -9.84 -7.85
C ILE A 90 6.11 -9.76 -7.99
N GLY A 91 6.65 -8.55 -7.94
CA GLY A 91 8.07 -8.28 -7.79
C GLY A 91 8.44 -8.12 -6.33
N ILE A 92 9.60 -8.63 -5.94
CA ILE A 92 10.17 -8.49 -4.59
C ILE A 92 11.54 -7.83 -4.71
N ALA A 93 11.75 -6.76 -3.96
CA ALA A 93 13.07 -6.21 -3.69
C ALA A 93 13.42 -6.44 -2.22
N ALA A 94 14.56 -7.06 -1.94
CA ALA A 94 14.99 -7.37 -0.59
C ALA A 94 16.48 -7.08 -0.39
N GLU A 95 16.84 -6.44 0.73
CA GLU A 95 18.24 -6.28 1.15
C GLU A 95 18.70 -7.54 1.90
N ILE A 96 19.74 -8.19 1.39
CA ILE A 96 20.38 -9.35 2.04
C ILE A 96 21.56 -8.92 2.93
N SER A 97 21.82 -9.66 4.01
CA SER A 97 23.00 -9.40 4.83
C SER A 97 24.30 -9.60 4.03
N ARG A 98 25.23 -8.64 4.15
CA ARG A 98 26.58 -8.71 3.54
C ARG A 98 27.37 -9.96 3.93
N SER A 99 27.04 -10.61 5.06
CA SER A 99 27.66 -11.86 5.50
C SER A 99 27.35 -13.07 4.60
N VAL A 100 26.42 -12.94 3.65
CA VAL A 100 25.96 -14.00 2.75
C VAL A 100 26.49 -13.83 1.32
N GLN A 101 27.11 -12.68 0.99
CA GLN A 101 27.83 -12.50 -0.27
C GLN A 101 29.20 -13.20 -0.17
N LYS A 102 29.23 -14.49 -0.50
CA LYS A 102 30.46 -15.19 -0.88
C LYS A 102 30.56 -15.27 -2.40
#